data_AF-A0A2P5DGF7-F1
#
_entry.id   AF-A0A2P5DGF7-F1
#
_cell.length_a   1.000
_cell.length_b   1.000
_cell.length_c   1.000
_cell.angle_alpha   90.00
_cell.angle_beta   90.00
_cell.angle_gamma   90.00
#
_symmetry.space_group_name_H-M   'P 1'
#
loop_
_entity.id
_entity.type
_entity.pdbx_description
1 polymer ?
#
loop_
_entity_poly.entity_id
_entity_poly.type
_entity_poly.pdbx_seq_one_letter_code
_entity_poly.pdbx_strand_id
1 'polypeptide(L)'
;MGCVWSEEACASIFRHFLGKQTGSREEIAKEAIKHALKALRKRHLREEGAHAPAFIALSKPIVSQGSEWKEKAENLELELQQCYKAQSRLSEQLVVEVAESRASKALLQEKEAAISDVQEKLTQTRDECSQLKADLEEKIKALELVISENQEIRAQLEQMTIKARNAEAENKMLIDRWMLEKMKDADRLNELNALYEDSMDRLRANNLEQLARQQVDGVVRQSEEGAEYFVESFVPSVCNHKIHAHEGGCASILFENNSGQLITGGQDRSIKIWDTNTGSLSRTLYGCLGSVLDLTMTHDNKSVIAASSSNNLYVWDVNSGRVRHTLTGHTDKVCAVDVSKISSRHVVSAAYDRTIKVWDLQKGYCINTIIFHSNCNALCFSMDGQTICSGHVDGNLRLWNIQTGKLISEVAAHSQAVTSISLSRNGDTVLTSGRDNIHNLFDIRSLEVCSTLRATGNRVASNWSRSCLSPDDNYVASGSADGSLYIWSMSKADIVSTLKEHTTPVLCCSWSGLGKPLASADKNGYVCTWT
;
A
#
# COMPACT_ATOMS: atom_id res chain seq x y z
N MET A 1 -104.68 31.81 -51.75
CA MET A 1 -104.66 33.20 -51.26
C MET A 1 -103.83 34.01 -52.24
N GLY A 2 -104.28 35.03 -52.96
CA GLY A 2 -105.57 35.71 -53.05
C GLY A 2 -105.64 36.49 -54.37
N CYS A 3 -106.85 36.79 -54.82
CA CYS A 3 -107.11 37.70 -55.94
C CYS A 3 -106.74 39.15 -55.55
N VAL A 4 -106.17 39.93 -56.47
CA VAL A 4 -106.47 41.36 -56.58
C VAL A 4 -106.65 41.67 -58.06
N TRP A 5 -107.90 41.72 -58.50
CA TRP A 5 -108.31 42.42 -59.71
C TRP A 5 -108.32 43.90 -59.35
N SER A 6 -107.47 44.73 -59.96
CA SER A 6 -107.65 46.18 -59.91
C SER A 6 -108.72 46.56 -60.94
N GLU A 7 -109.90 46.93 -60.45
CA GLU A 7 -111.09 47.36 -61.20
C GLU A 7 -110.89 48.65 -62.03
N GLU A 8 -109.72 49.29 -61.99
CA GLU A 8 -109.42 50.53 -62.73
C GLU A 8 -109.20 50.33 -64.24
N ALA A 9 -108.83 49.12 -64.69
CA ALA A 9 -108.58 48.87 -66.12
C ALA A 9 -109.86 48.71 -66.95
N CYS A 10 -111.00 48.37 -66.34
CA CYS A 10 -112.25 48.12 -67.06
C CYS A 10 -113.11 49.38 -67.29
N ALA A 11 -112.93 50.44 -66.48
CA ALA A 11 -113.68 51.70 -66.67
C ALA A 11 -113.14 52.57 -67.82
N SER A 12 -111.86 52.42 -68.18
CA SER A 12 -111.23 53.20 -69.28
C SER A 12 -111.61 52.71 -70.68
N ILE A 13 -111.98 51.44 -70.84
CA ILE A 13 -112.28 50.86 -72.16
C ILE A 13 -113.72 51.19 -72.59
N PHE A 14 -114.64 51.38 -71.63
CA PHE A 14 -116.04 51.68 -71.93
C PHE A 14 -116.31 53.14 -72.35
N ARG A 15 -115.41 54.09 -72.04
CA ARG A 15 -115.57 55.51 -72.45
C ARG A 15 -115.00 55.84 -73.82
N HIS A 16 -114.16 54.98 -74.42
CA HIS A 16 -113.49 55.31 -75.69
C HIS A 16 -114.16 54.71 -76.94
N PHE A 17 -115.15 53.81 -76.79
CA PHE A 17 -115.82 53.16 -77.93
C PHE A 17 -117.28 53.62 -78.19
N LEU A 18 -117.75 54.64 -77.47
CA LEU A 18 -119.11 55.22 -77.64
C LEU A 18 -119.13 56.58 -78.37
N GLY A 19 -118.00 57.03 -78.93
CA GLY A 19 -117.91 58.29 -79.69
C GLY A 19 -117.62 58.06 -81.18
N LYS A 20 -118.66 58.17 -82.01
CA LYS A 20 -118.66 58.15 -83.49
C LYS A 20 -118.42 56.79 -84.17
N GLN A 21 -119.46 55.95 -84.21
CA GLN A 21 -119.73 55.16 -85.41
C GLN A 21 -121.23 55.17 -85.72
N THR A 22 -121.54 55.73 -86.88
CA THR A 22 -122.84 55.66 -87.55
C THR A 22 -122.93 54.29 -88.23
N GLY A 23 -123.49 53.32 -87.51
CA GLY A 23 -123.77 51.95 -87.96
C GLY A 23 -124.87 51.35 -87.08
N SER A 24 -125.69 50.46 -87.64
CA SER A 24 -126.89 49.95 -86.98
C SER A 24 -126.58 49.22 -85.66
N ARG A 25 -127.46 49.37 -84.65
CA ARG A 25 -127.38 48.76 -83.31
C ARG A 25 -127.19 47.23 -83.33
N GLU A 26 -127.52 46.56 -84.43
CA GLU A 26 -127.35 45.10 -84.59
C GLU A 26 -125.91 44.67 -84.88
N GLU A 27 -125.10 45.50 -85.55
CA GLU A 27 -123.72 45.13 -85.91
C GLU A 27 -122.81 45.14 -84.68
N ILE A 28 -122.96 46.16 -83.83
CA ILE A 28 -122.22 46.29 -82.56
C ILE A 28 -122.55 45.11 -81.62
N ALA A 29 -123.80 44.64 -81.60
CA ALA A 29 -124.22 43.49 -80.79
C ALA A 29 -123.62 42.17 -81.30
N LYS A 30 -123.59 41.97 -82.62
CA LYS A 30 -122.98 40.77 -83.23
C LYS A 30 -121.47 40.71 -82.97
N GLU A 31 -120.77 41.83 -83.02
CA GLU A 31 -119.34 41.90 -82.74
C GLU A 31 -119.02 41.68 -81.25
N ALA A 32 -119.82 42.22 -80.35
CA ALA A 32 -119.70 41.95 -78.91
C ALA A 32 -119.88 40.46 -78.58
N ILE A 33 -120.87 39.78 -79.18
CA ILE A 33 -121.08 38.34 -79.01
C ILE A 33 -119.91 37.54 -79.56
N LYS A 34 -119.39 37.90 -80.75
CA LYS A 34 -118.23 37.25 -81.35
C LYS A 34 -116.99 37.39 -80.46
N HIS A 35 -116.78 38.56 -79.87
CA HIS A 35 -115.65 38.82 -78.97
C HIS A 35 -115.80 38.05 -77.65
N ALA A 36 -117.00 37.98 -77.08
CA ALA A 36 -117.30 37.20 -75.88
C ALA A 36 -117.06 35.69 -76.10
N LEU A 37 -117.50 35.14 -77.23
CA LEU A 37 -117.24 33.73 -77.60
C LEU A 37 -115.75 33.44 -77.79
N LYS A 38 -115.00 34.39 -78.37
CA LYS A 38 -113.54 34.27 -78.54
C LYS A 38 -112.81 34.30 -77.19
N ALA A 39 -113.26 35.13 -76.25
CA ALA A 39 -112.72 35.21 -74.90
C ALA A 39 -113.02 33.94 -74.08
N LEU A 40 -114.24 33.41 -74.17
CA LEU A 40 -114.64 32.13 -73.54
C LEU A 40 -113.81 30.96 -74.05
N ARG A 41 -113.57 30.86 -75.36
CA ARG A 41 -112.69 29.82 -75.94
C ARG A 41 -111.26 29.89 -75.43
N LYS A 42 -110.69 31.11 -75.31
CA LYS A 42 -109.33 31.29 -74.76
C LYS A 42 -109.24 30.91 -73.28
N ARG A 43 -110.30 31.16 -72.50
CA ARG A 43 -110.36 30.77 -71.09
C ARG A 43 -110.46 29.26 -70.92
N HIS A 44 -111.32 28.61 -71.71
CA HIS A 44 -111.47 27.16 -71.69
C HIS A 44 -110.17 26.42 -72.03
N LEU A 45 -109.46 26.84 -73.08
CA LEU A 45 -108.15 26.27 -73.44
C LEU A 45 -107.06 26.48 -72.37
N ARG A 46 -107.13 27.58 -71.60
CA ARG A 46 -106.22 27.82 -70.46
C ARG A 46 -106.56 26.93 -69.27
N GLU A 47 -107.84 26.71 -68.99
CA GLU A 47 -108.28 25.82 -67.93
C GLU A 47 -107.94 24.35 -68.27
N GLU A 48 -108.15 23.91 -69.51
CA GLU A 48 -107.71 22.58 -69.98
C GLU A 48 -106.18 22.40 -69.90
N GLY A 49 -105.40 23.41 -70.29
CA GLY A 49 -103.94 23.38 -70.16
C GLY A 49 -103.44 23.34 -68.70
N ALA A 50 -104.16 23.98 -67.78
CA ALA A 50 -103.83 23.96 -66.35
C ALA A 50 -104.19 22.61 -65.69
N HIS A 51 -105.23 21.93 -66.18
CA HIS A 51 -105.66 20.63 -65.68
C HIS A 51 -104.98 19.43 -66.36
N ALA A 52 -104.30 19.63 -67.49
CA ALA A 52 -103.61 18.59 -68.24
C ALA A 52 -102.59 17.78 -67.40
N PRO A 53 -101.74 18.36 -66.53
CA PRO A 53 -100.80 17.58 -65.72
C PRO A 53 -101.50 16.66 -64.71
N ALA A 54 -102.61 17.11 -64.12
CA ALA A 54 -103.40 16.32 -63.18
C ALA A 54 -104.16 15.19 -63.90
N PHE A 55 -104.67 15.45 -65.11
CA PHE A 55 -105.35 14.44 -65.91
C PHE A 55 -104.38 13.36 -66.41
N ILE A 56 -103.15 13.74 -66.79
CA ILE A 56 -102.07 12.80 -67.16
C ILE A 56 -101.63 11.95 -65.97
N ALA A 57 -101.59 12.53 -64.76
CA ALA A 57 -101.29 11.77 -63.55
C ALA A 57 -102.41 10.77 -63.21
N LEU A 58 -103.68 11.13 -63.37
CA LEU A 58 -104.83 10.27 -63.07
C LEU A 58 -105.18 9.24 -64.16
N SER A 59 -104.77 9.48 -65.41
CA SER A 59 -105.01 8.56 -66.54
C SER A 59 -103.98 7.43 -66.65
N LYS A 60 -102.89 7.49 -65.89
CA LYS A 60 -101.97 6.37 -65.74
C LYS A 60 -102.67 5.22 -65.00
N PRO A 61 -102.64 3.96 -65.51
CA PRO A 61 -103.24 2.82 -64.81
C PRO A 61 -102.73 2.72 -63.36
N ILE A 62 -103.63 2.49 -62.40
CA ILE A 62 -103.26 2.30 -60.98
C ILE A 62 -102.18 1.22 -60.81
N VAL A 63 -102.18 0.22 -61.69
CA VAL A 63 -101.18 -0.85 -61.74
C VAL A 63 -99.78 -0.31 -62.08
N SER A 64 -99.64 0.64 -63.03
CA SER A 64 -98.34 1.23 -63.38
C SER A 64 -97.83 2.17 -62.28
N GLN A 65 -98.72 2.88 -61.60
CA GLN A 65 -98.33 3.64 -60.40
C GLN A 65 -97.91 2.69 -59.27
N GLY A 66 -98.67 1.61 -59.04
CA GLY A 66 -98.34 0.59 -58.04
C GLY A 66 -96.98 -0.07 -58.28
N SER A 67 -96.61 -0.32 -59.55
CA SER A 67 -95.26 -0.82 -59.88
C SER A 67 -94.18 0.24 -59.65
N GLU A 68 -94.42 1.51 -60.01
CA GLU A 68 -93.47 2.61 -59.72
C GLU A 68 -93.26 2.80 -58.20
N TRP A 69 -94.32 2.70 -57.39
CA TRP A 69 -94.24 2.78 -55.92
C TRP A 69 -93.57 1.55 -55.30
N LYS A 70 -93.85 0.35 -55.82
CA LYS A 70 -93.21 -0.88 -55.39
C LYS A 70 -91.72 -0.86 -55.67
N GLU A 71 -91.32 -0.45 -56.88
CA GLU A 71 -89.91 -0.29 -57.26
C GLU A 71 -89.20 0.76 -56.40
N LYS A 72 -89.87 1.89 -56.08
CA LYS A 72 -89.33 2.88 -55.13
C LYS A 72 -89.18 2.32 -53.72
N ALA A 73 -90.15 1.54 -53.25
CA ALA A 73 -90.08 0.92 -51.93
C ALA A 73 -88.94 -0.12 -51.84
N GLU A 74 -88.79 -0.96 -52.88
CA GLU A 74 -87.70 -1.94 -52.98
C GLU A 74 -86.33 -1.25 -53.08
N ASN A 75 -86.22 -0.15 -53.83
CA ASN A 75 -85.00 0.66 -53.89
C ASN A 75 -84.65 1.29 -52.54
N LEU A 76 -85.63 1.87 -51.83
CA LEU A 76 -85.42 2.43 -50.50
C LEU A 76 -85.05 1.34 -49.48
N GLU A 77 -85.62 0.14 -49.58
CA GLU A 77 -85.27 -0.99 -48.72
C GLU A 77 -83.82 -1.45 -48.97
N LEU A 78 -83.40 -1.50 -50.24
CA LEU A 78 -82.01 -1.77 -50.62
C LEU A 78 -81.04 -0.70 -50.08
N GLU A 79 -81.38 0.58 -50.22
CA GLU A 79 -80.59 1.69 -49.68
C GLU A 79 -80.48 1.60 -48.15
N LEU A 80 -81.57 1.27 -47.47
CA LEU A 80 -81.61 1.12 -46.01
C LEU A 80 -80.77 -0.08 -45.54
N GLN A 81 -80.82 -1.22 -46.25
CA GLN A 81 -79.93 -2.35 -46.00
C GLN A 81 -78.46 -2.02 -46.24
N GLN A 82 -78.14 -1.23 -47.27
CA GLN A 82 -76.78 -0.76 -47.53
C GLN A 82 -76.30 0.19 -46.43
N CYS A 83 -77.15 1.10 -45.95
CA CYS A 83 -76.88 1.98 -44.82
C CYS A 83 -76.58 1.19 -43.55
N TYR A 84 -77.37 0.16 -43.22
CA TYR A 84 -77.10 -0.69 -42.05
C TYR A 84 -75.79 -1.47 -42.18
N LYS A 85 -75.49 -2.02 -43.36
CA LYS A 85 -74.20 -2.69 -43.62
C LYS A 85 -73.02 -1.72 -43.48
N ALA A 86 -73.15 -0.49 -43.97
CA ALA A 86 -72.13 0.54 -43.81
C ALA A 86 -71.97 0.95 -42.33
N GLN A 87 -73.07 1.11 -41.61
CA GLN A 87 -73.07 1.43 -40.17
C GLN A 87 -72.41 0.31 -39.35
N SER A 88 -72.70 -0.95 -39.65
CA SER A 88 -72.05 -2.11 -39.00
C SER A 88 -70.55 -2.10 -39.21
N ARG A 89 -70.08 -1.92 -40.46
CA ARG A 89 -68.65 -1.85 -40.78
C ARG A 89 -67.93 -0.69 -40.07
N LEU A 90 -68.56 0.49 -40.05
CA LEU A 90 -68.02 1.66 -39.34
C LEU A 90 -67.96 1.40 -37.83
N SER A 91 -68.97 0.71 -37.26
CA SER A 91 -68.96 0.35 -35.84
C SER A 91 -67.86 -0.65 -35.50
N GLU A 92 -67.61 -1.66 -36.35
CA GLU A 92 -66.51 -2.61 -36.19
C GLU A 92 -65.15 -1.92 -36.28
N GLN A 93 -64.96 -1.03 -37.26
CA GLN A 93 -63.75 -0.22 -37.38
C GLN A 93 -63.52 0.66 -36.16
N LEU A 94 -64.56 1.32 -35.65
CA LEU A 94 -64.47 2.16 -34.46
C LEU A 94 -64.04 1.34 -33.23
N VAL A 95 -64.53 0.11 -33.08
CA VAL A 95 -64.14 -0.76 -31.95
C VAL A 95 -62.65 -1.12 -32.02
N VAL A 96 -62.14 -1.44 -33.20
CA VAL A 96 -60.71 -1.74 -33.42
C VAL A 96 -59.85 -0.51 -33.10
N GLU A 97 -60.19 0.66 -33.66
CA GLU A 97 -59.49 1.92 -33.40
C GLU A 97 -59.50 2.30 -31.92
N VAL A 98 -60.62 2.10 -31.22
CA VAL A 98 -60.71 2.34 -29.77
C VAL A 98 -59.84 1.35 -29.00
N ALA A 99 -59.73 0.09 -29.43
CA ALA A 99 -58.84 -0.89 -28.80
C ALA A 99 -57.37 -0.53 -28.99
N GLU A 100 -56.97 -0.14 -30.21
CA GLU A 100 -55.61 0.32 -30.52
C GLU A 100 -55.26 1.62 -29.78
N SER A 101 -56.20 2.56 -29.66
CA SER A 101 -56.06 3.78 -28.86
C SER A 101 -55.87 3.47 -27.36
N ARG A 102 -56.58 2.47 -26.84
CA ARG A 102 -56.39 2.02 -25.44
C ARG A 102 -55.03 1.36 -25.22
N ALA A 103 -54.59 0.53 -26.15
CA ALA A 103 -53.28 -0.13 -26.09
C ALA A 103 -52.13 0.88 -26.16
N SER A 104 -52.20 1.84 -27.09
CA SER A 104 -51.21 2.92 -27.20
C SER A 104 -51.19 3.82 -25.96
N LYS A 105 -52.36 4.13 -25.38
CA LYS A 105 -52.43 4.87 -24.11
C LYS A 105 -51.77 4.12 -22.95
N ALA A 106 -51.98 2.81 -22.83
CA ALA A 106 -51.36 2.00 -21.79
C ALA A 106 -49.82 1.96 -21.95
N LEU A 107 -49.34 1.80 -23.18
CA LEU A 107 -47.91 1.87 -23.49
C LEU A 107 -47.32 3.25 -23.12
N LEU A 108 -48.04 4.33 -23.41
CA LEU A 108 -47.60 5.69 -23.09
C LEU A 108 -47.49 5.90 -21.58
N GLN A 109 -48.44 5.40 -20.79
CA GLN A 109 -48.36 5.43 -19.31
C GLN A 109 -47.17 4.63 -18.77
N GLU A 110 -46.85 3.48 -19.35
CA GLU A 110 -45.67 2.70 -18.97
C GLU A 110 -44.37 3.46 -19.28
N LYS A 111 -44.31 4.14 -20.44
CA LYS A 111 -43.16 4.98 -20.80
C LYS A 111 -43.05 6.21 -19.89
N GLU A 112 -44.16 6.85 -19.52
CA GLU A 112 -44.16 7.96 -18.56
C GLU A 112 -43.62 7.51 -17.19
N ALA A 113 -44.03 6.34 -16.70
CA ALA A 113 -43.52 5.78 -15.45
C ALA A 113 -42.01 5.48 -15.54
N ALA A 114 -41.54 4.89 -16.65
CA ALA A 114 -40.12 4.64 -16.86
C ALA A 114 -39.30 5.93 -16.95
N ILE A 115 -39.83 6.99 -17.56
CA ILE A 115 -39.19 8.31 -17.60
C ILE A 115 -39.07 8.89 -16.19
N SER A 116 -40.11 8.75 -15.36
CA SER A 116 -40.09 9.21 -13.97
C SER A 116 -39.00 8.49 -13.15
N ASP A 117 -38.88 7.16 -13.29
CA ASP A 117 -37.84 6.38 -12.60
C ASP A 117 -36.41 6.77 -13.05
N VAL A 118 -36.22 7.01 -14.36
CA VAL A 118 -34.93 7.50 -14.87
C VAL A 118 -34.63 8.92 -14.38
N GLN A 119 -35.64 9.79 -14.28
CA GLN A 119 -35.48 11.15 -13.73
C GLN A 119 -35.07 11.10 -12.26
N GLU A 120 -35.66 10.22 -11.45
CA GLU A 120 -35.30 10.05 -10.04
C GLU A 120 -33.84 9.57 -9.89
N LYS A 121 -33.44 8.56 -10.66
CA LYS A 121 -32.05 8.07 -10.68
C LYS A 121 -31.06 9.15 -11.15
N LEU A 122 -31.46 9.98 -12.12
CA LEU A 122 -30.64 11.10 -12.58
C LEU A 122 -30.47 12.15 -11.47
N THR A 123 -31.52 12.44 -10.70
CA THR A 123 -31.41 13.36 -9.56
C THR A 123 -30.52 12.80 -8.46
N GLN A 124 -30.66 11.51 -8.12
CA GLN A 124 -29.83 10.87 -7.11
C GLN A 124 -28.35 10.88 -7.51
N THR A 125 -28.03 10.49 -8.75
CA THR A 125 -26.63 10.50 -9.23
C THR A 125 -26.06 11.91 -9.33
N ARG A 126 -26.89 12.92 -9.60
CA ARG A 126 -26.48 14.34 -9.57
C ARG A 126 -26.14 14.79 -8.15
N ASP A 127 -26.93 14.40 -7.16
CA ASP A 127 -26.69 14.73 -5.77
C ASP A 127 -25.42 14.04 -5.25
N GLU A 128 -25.22 12.76 -5.58
CA GLU A 128 -23.98 12.02 -5.29
C GLU A 128 -22.75 12.69 -5.92
N CYS A 129 -22.84 13.11 -7.19
CA CYS A 129 -21.77 13.88 -7.84
C CYS A 129 -21.48 15.20 -7.12
N SER A 130 -22.52 15.88 -6.62
CA SER A 130 -22.36 17.14 -5.90
C SER A 130 -21.68 16.95 -4.54
N GLN A 131 -22.00 15.87 -3.83
CA GLN A 131 -21.36 15.50 -2.57
C GLN A 131 -19.89 15.15 -2.77
N LEU A 132 -19.58 14.31 -3.77
CA LEU A 132 -18.20 13.94 -4.10
C LEU A 132 -17.37 15.15 -4.50
N LYS A 133 -17.96 16.15 -5.16
CA LYS A 133 -17.29 17.41 -5.48
C LYS A 133 -16.95 18.21 -4.22
N ALA A 134 -17.86 18.32 -3.26
CA ALA A 134 -17.61 19.00 -1.99
C ALA A 134 -16.49 18.31 -1.19
N ASP A 135 -16.54 16.98 -1.10
CA ASP A 135 -15.51 16.18 -0.42
C ASP A 135 -14.13 16.38 -1.09
N LEU A 136 -14.08 16.43 -2.42
CA LEU A 136 -12.85 16.68 -3.17
C LEU A 136 -12.29 18.08 -2.91
N GLU A 137 -13.14 19.11 -2.84
CA GLU A 137 -12.73 20.47 -2.48
C GLU A 137 -12.17 20.56 -1.05
N GLU A 138 -12.76 19.83 -0.08
CA GLU A 138 -12.22 19.73 1.28
C GLU A 138 -10.85 19.04 1.31
N LYS A 139 -10.69 17.95 0.55
CA LYS A 139 -9.40 17.26 0.45
C LYS A 139 -8.33 18.12 -0.19
N ILE A 140 -8.66 18.92 -1.21
CA ILE A 140 -7.72 19.87 -1.83
C ILE A 140 -7.25 20.89 -0.79
N LYS A 141 -8.16 21.52 -0.04
CA LYS A 141 -7.80 22.49 1.02
C LYS A 141 -6.88 21.89 2.09
N ALA A 142 -7.17 20.65 2.51
CA ALA A 142 -6.31 19.95 3.46
C ALA A 142 -4.91 19.68 2.90
N LEU A 143 -4.83 19.33 1.61
CA LEU A 143 -3.57 19.07 0.91
C LEU A 143 -2.74 20.36 0.77
N GLU A 144 -3.37 21.49 0.43
CA GLU A 144 -2.71 22.80 0.36
C GLU A 144 -2.11 23.22 1.71
N LEU A 145 -2.82 22.97 2.82
CA LEU A 145 -2.31 23.23 4.17
C LEU A 145 -1.06 22.39 4.47
N VAL A 146 -1.12 21.08 4.21
CA VAL A 146 0.04 20.19 4.40
C VAL A 146 1.21 20.58 3.50
N ILE A 147 0.97 21.07 2.29
CA ILE A 147 2.02 21.58 1.40
C ILE A 147 2.69 22.82 2.03
N SER A 148 1.92 23.75 2.59
CA SER A 148 2.48 24.94 3.26
C SER A 148 3.34 24.57 4.48
N GLU A 149 2.86 23.67 5.34
CA GLU A 149 3.64 23.18 6.49
C GLU A 149 4.94 22.49 6.05
N ASN A 150 4.90 21.70 4.98
CA ASN A 150 6.11 21.08 4.42
C ASN A 150 7.09 22.11 3.87
N GLN A 151 6.62 23.20 3.25
CA GLN A 151 7.48 24.28 2.78
C GLN A 151 8.16 25.00 3.94
N GLU A 152 7.45 25.26 5.05
CA GLU A 152 8.01 25.86 6.26
C GLU A 152 9.09 24.98 6.89
N ILE A 153 8.83 23.68 7.04
CA ILE A 153 9.79 22.72 7.59
C ILE A 153 11.04 22.63 6.68
N ARG A 154 10.86 22.66 5.36
CA ARG A 154 11.99 22.68 4.41
C ARG A 154 12.86 23.91 4.58
N ALA A 155 12.25 25.10 4.74
CA ALA A 155 12.97 26.34 4.99
C ALA A 155 13.75 26.28 6.32
N GLN A 156 13.16 25.72 7.38
CA GLN A 156 13.84 25.52 8.66
C GLN A 156 15.02 24.54 8.54
N LEU A 157 14.85 23.44 7.79
CA LEU A 157 15.90 22.47 7.55
C LEU A 157 17.07 23.12 6.79
N GLU A 158 16.79 23.88 5.73
CA GLU A 158 17.82 24.60 4.98
C GLU A 158 18.59 25.57 5.89
N GLN A 159 17.89 26.33 6.72
CA GLN A 159 18.53 27.23 7.69
C GLN A 159 19.43 26.48 8.68
N MET A 160 19.00 25.33 9.18
CA MET A 160 19.79 24.51 10.10
C MET A 160 21.01 23.87 9.41
N THR A 161 20.89 23.45 8.15
CA THR A 161 22.03 22.92 7.39
C THR A 161 23.11 23.97 7.13
N ILE A 162 22.72 25.22 6.88
CA ILE A 162 23.67 26.33 6.74
C ILE A 162 24.40 26.57 8.06
N LYS A 163 23.69 26.57 9.19
CA LYS A 163 24.31 26.71 10.53
C LYS A 163 25.30 25.58 10.83
N ALA A 164 24.94 24.34 10.51
CA ALA A 164 25.82 23.19 10.70
C ALA A 164 27.09 23.30 9.85
N ARG A 165 26.98 23.68 8.57
CA ARG A 165 28.14 23.90 7.70
C ARG A 165 29.07 25.01 8.21
N ASN A 166 28.50 26.09 8.74
CA ASN A 166 29.30 27.17 9.32
C ASN A 166 30.07 26.68 10.55
N ALA A 167 29.42 25.92 11.45
CA ALA A 167 30.08 25.35 12.62
C ALA A 167 31.16 24.31 12.24
N GLU A 168 30.93 23.50 11.21
CA GLU A 168 31.94 22.57 10.68
C GLU A 168 33.16 23.32 10.13
N ALA A 169 32.95 24.43 9.40
CA ALA A 169 34.04 25.27 8.90
C ALA A 169 34.84 25.92 10.05
N GLU A 170 34.17 26.40 11.10
CA GLU A 170 34.81 26.93 12.30
C GLU A 170 35.64 25.86 13.02
N ASN A 171 35.09 24.66 13.21
CA ASN A 171 35.80 23.54 13.82
C ASN A 171 37.04 23.15 13.01
N LYS A 172 36.93 23.12 11.68
CA LYS A 172 38.07 22.85 10.80
C LYS A 172 39.17 23.89 10.97
N MET A 173 38.81 25.18 11.01
CA MET A 173 39.78 26.26 11.25
C MET A 173 40.46 26.14 12.63
N LEU A 174 39.72 25.72 13.66
CA LEU A 174 40.28 25.50 14.99
C LEU A 174 41.24 24.32 15.03
N ILE A 175 40.89 23.22 14.36
CA ILE A 175 41.77 22.04 14.24
C ILE A 175 43.06 22.40 13.48
N ASP A 176 42.96 23.13 12.36
CA ASP A 176 44.13 23.58 11.60
C ASP A 176 45.05 24.48 12.44
N ARG A 177 44.47 25.40 13.23
CA ARG A 177 45.23 26.25 14.15
C ARG A 177 45.92 25.42 15.25
N TRP A 178 45.20 24.46 15.83
CA TRP A 178 45.74 23.60 16.88
C TRP A 178 46.84 22.68 16.35
N MET A 179 46.69 22.09 15.17
CA MET A 179 47.73 21.30 14.51
C MET A 179 48.99 22.12 14.27
N LEU A 180 48.85 23.36 13.79
CA LEU A 180 49.99 24.27 13.59
C LEU A 180 50.73 24.56 14.90
N GLU A 181 49.99 24.73 16.00
CA GLU A 181 50.58 24.90 17.33
C GLU A 181 51.31 23.64 17.80
N LYS A 182 50.71 22.46 17.59
CA LYS A 182 51.35 21.18 17.92
C LYS A 182 52.56 20.85 17.08
N MET A 183 52.60 21.26 15.81
CA MET A 183 53.80 21.16 14.98
C MET A 183 54.94 22.01 15.55
N LYS A 184 54.64 23.25 15.97
CA LYS A 184 55.65 24.11 16.61
C LYS A 184 56.15 23.53 17.93
N ASP A 185 55.28 22.93 18.74
CA ASP A 185 55.68 22.25 19.97
C ASP A 185 56.54 21.03 19.67
N ALA A 186 56.21 20.24 18.64
CA ALA A 186 57.00 19.10 18.20
C ALA A 186 58.39 19.52 17.69
N ASP A 187 58.48 20.59 16.91
CA ASP A 187 59.76 21.14 16.45
C ASP A 187 60.63 21.59 17.63
N ARG A 188 60.06 22.27 18.62
CA ARG A 188 60.76 22.64 19.87
C ARG A 188 61.26 21.41 20.64
N LEU A 189 60.42 20.37 20.74
CA LEU A 189 60.82 19.12 21.40
C LEU A 189 61.94 18.40 20.64
N ASN A 190 61.90 18.42 19.30
CA ASN A 190 62.96 17.86 18.47
C ASN A 190 64.28 18.62 18.64
N GLU A 191 64.24 19.95 18.71
CA GLU A 191 65.42 20.76 19.04
C GLU A 191 66.01 20.42 20.41
N LEU A 192 65.15 20.29 21.43
CA LEU A 192 65.57 19.86 22.77
C LEU A 192 66.15 18.44 22.74
N ASN A 193 65.52 17.50 22.05
CA ASN A 193 66.00 16.13 21.92
C ASN A 193 67.34 16.07 21.20
N ALA A 194 67.57 16.87 20.16
CA ALA A 194 68.86 16.96 19.48
C ALA A 194 69.97 17.48 20.42
N LEU A 195 69.66 18.47 21.27
CA LEU A 195 70.58 18.94 22.31
C LEU A 195 70.85 17.86 23.37
N TYR A 196 69.83 17.10 23.76
CA TYR A 196 69.99 15.96 24.66
C TYR A 196 70.84 14.85 24.02
N GLU A 197 70.63 14.53 22.76
CA GLU A 197 71.43 13.55 22.03
C GLU A 197 72.89 13.97 21.95
N ASP A 198 73.21 15.23 21.63
CA ASP A 198 74.59 15.74 21.63
C ASP A 198 75.22 15.66 23.04
N SER A 199 74.46 15.99 24.09
CA SER A 199 74.93 15.83 25.47
C SER A 199 75.16 14.36 25.85
N MET A 200 74.33 13.45 25.35
CA MET A 200 74.43 12.01 25.55
C MET A 200 75.56 11.40 24.73
N ASP A 201 75.86 11.90 23.54
CA ASP A 201 76.98 11.45 22.72
C ASP A 201 78.32 11.86 23.32
N ARG A 202 78.40 13.01 23.99
CA ARG A 202 79.57 13.38 24.82
C ARG A 202 79.75 12.44 26.01
N LEU A 203 78.64 11.99 26.62
CA LEU A 203 78.68 10.98 27.69
C LEU A 203 79.02 9.58 27.16
N ARG A 204 78.53 9.21 25.98
CA ARG A 204 78.87 7.97 25.28
C ARG A 204 80.33 7.95 24.85
N ALA A 205 80.91 9.06 24.39
CA ALA A 205 82.34 9.14 24.07
C ALA A 205 83.23 8.83 25.29
N ASN A 206 82.83 9.26 26.50
CA ASN A 206 83.51 8.93 27.75
C ASN A 206 83.25 7.48 28.21
N ASN A 207 82.09 6.91 27.90
CA ASN A 207 81.74 5.52 28.25
C ASN A 207 82.22 4.49 27.20
N LEU A 208 82.53 4.91 25.97
CA LEU A 208 83.05 4.09 24.86
C LEU A 208 84.52 3.67 25.05
N GLU A 209 85.30 4.36 25.89
CA GLU A 209 86.62 3.88 26.32
C GLU A 209 86.53 2.72 27.34
N GLN A 210 85.45 2.63 28.12
CA GLN A 210 85.27 1.60 29.16
C GLN A 210 84.45 0.38 28.69
N LEU A 211 83.64 0.51 27.64
CA LEU A 211 82.75 -0.55 27.13
C LEU A 211 83.28 -1.29 25.88
N ALA A 212 84.56 -1.14 25.53
CA ALA A 212 85.23 -1.93 24.47
C ALA A 212 85.79 -3.28 24.96
N ARG A 213 85.26 -3.83 26.08
CA ARG A 213 85.73 -5.11 26.64
C ARG A 213 84.66 -6.10 27.11
N GLN A 214 83.38 -5.92 26.79
CA GLN A 214 82.37 -6.94 27.08
C GLN A 214 81.30 -7.04 25.98
N GLN A 215 81.42 -8.16 25.26
CA GLN A 215 80.47 -8.93 24.42
C GLN A 215 79.06 -8.35 24.19
N VAL A 216 78.62 -8.25 22.92
CA VAL A 216 78.08 -9.32 22.03
C VAL A 216 76.68 -9.80 22.45
N ASP A 217 75.80 -9.75 21.45
CA ASP A 217 74.43 -10.27 21.30
C ASP A 217 73.24 -9.44 21.79
N GLY A 218 72.25 -9.30 20.88
CA GLY A 218 70.92 -8.80 21.22
C GLY A 218 70.13 -8.12 20.09
N VAL A 219 70.02 -8.75 18.91
CA VAL A 219 68.97 -8.42 17.94
C VAL A 219 67.67 -9.09 18.39
N VAL A 220 66.63 -8.33 18.77
CA VAL A 220 65.19 -8.57 18.47
C VAL A 220 64.43 -7.27 18.78
N ARG A 221 63.73 -6.73 17.77
CA ARG A 221 62.74 -5.65 17.94
C ARG A 221 61.45 -6.24 18.53
N GLN A 222 61.02 -5.72 19.67
CA GLN A 222 59.67 -5.94 20.20
C GLN A 222 58.69 -4.98 19.53
N SER A 223 57.53 -5.52 19.17
CA SER A 223 56.32 -4.78 18.84
C SER A 223 55.92 -3.90 20.03
N GLU A 224 55.60 -2.65 19.75
CA GLU A 224 55.24 -1.63 20.73
C GLU A 224 53.99 -2.02 21.53
N GLU A 225 54.11 -1.82 22.84
CA GLU A 225 53.05 -1.82 23.83
C GLU A 225 52.15 -0.60 23.63
N GLY A 226 50.85 -0.83 23.45
CA GLY A 226 49.86 0.26 23.43
C GLY A 226 48.42 -0.26 23.34
N ALA A 227 47.69 -0.08 24.45
CA ALA A 227 46.23 -0.25 24.64
C ALA A 227 45.72 -1.71 24.63
N GLU A 228 44.81 -2.17 25.50
CA GLU A 228 43.99 -1.62 26.58
C GLU A 228 43.47 -2.87 27.34
N TYR A 229 43.16 -2.77 28.64
CA TYR A 229 42.78 -3.87 29.55
C TYR A 229 42.02 -5.07 28.92
N PHE A 230 42.76 -6.10 28.50
CA PHE A 230 42.21 -7.40 28.14
C PHE A 230 41.82 -8.12 29.44
N VAL A 231 40.52 -8.27 29.69
CA VAL A 231 40.06 -9.28 30.64
C VAL A 231 40.16 -10.61 29.91
N GLU A 232 41.16 -11.43 30.24
CA GLU A 232 41.33 -12.75 29.65
C GLU A 232 40.04 -13.58 29.79
N SER A 233 39.56 -14.12 28.66
CA SER A 233 38.44 -15.06 28.69
C SER A 233 38.94 -16.40 29.18
N PHE A 234 38.18 -17.02 30.07
CA PHE A 234 38.51 -18.36 30.55
C PHE A 234 37.69 -19.39 29.79
N VAL A 235 38.28 -20.54 29.53
CA VAL A 235 37.57 -21.69 28.98
C VAL A 235 36.58 -22.20 30.04
N PRO A 236 35.26 -22.05 29.83
CA PRO A 236 34.28 -22.51 30.78
C PRO A 236 34.32 -24.04 30.88
N SER A 237 34.08 -24.54 32.09
CA SER A 237 34.13 -25.99 32.35
C SER A 237 32.95 -26.47 33.20
N VAL A 238 32.34 -25.59 33.98
CA VAL A 238 31.25 -25.93 34.91
C VAL A 238 29.97 -25.21 34.51
N CYS A 239 28.85 -25.92 34.52
CA CYS A 239 27.51 -25.34 34.39
C CYS A 239 27.04 -24.84 35.76
N ASN A 240 26.81 -23.54 35.88
CA ASN A 240 26.34 -22.92 37.13
C ASN A 240 24.83 -23.03 37.29
N HIS A 241 24.09 -22.58 36.28
CA HIS A 241 22.63 -22.57 36.30
C HIS A 241 22.07 -23.20 35.03
N LYS A 242 21.11 -24.09 35.21
CA LYS A 242 20.25 -24.63 34.15
C LYS A 242 18.82 -24.16 34.38
N ILE A 243 18.36 -23.28 33.51
CA ILE A 243 17.11 -22.53 33.67
C ILE A 243 16.16 -22.94 32.56
N HIS A 244 14.93 -23.32 32.90
CA HIS A 244 13.86 -23.46 31.91
C HIS A 244 13.30 -22.07 31.60
N ALA A 245 13.81 -21.46 30.53
CA ALA A 245 13.52 -20.05 30.24
C ALA A 245 12.20 -19.88 29.47
N HIS A 246 11.94 -20.73 28.48
CA HIS A 246 10.84 -20.54 27.53
C HIS A 246 10.08 -21.85 27.26
N GLU A 247 8.78 -21.73 26.96
CA GLU A 247 7.98 -22.83 26.43
C GLU A 247 8.28 -23.01 24.94
N GLY A 248 9.25 -23.88 24.63
CA GLY A 248 9.79 -24.09 23.28
C GLY A 248 11.16 -23.47 23.06
N GLY A 249 11.67 -23.51 21.83
CA GLY A 249 13.07 -23.16 21.55
C GLY A 249 13.45 -21.73 21.90
N CYS A 250 14.64 -21.55 22.48
CA CYS A 250 15.24 -20.24 22.71
C CYS A 250 16.21 -19.93 21.55
N ALA A 251 15.82 -19.00 20.68
CA ALA A 251 16.52 -18.77 19.43
C ALA A 251 17.69 -17.77 19.57
N SER A 252 17.64 -16.89 20.55
CA SER A 252 18.67 -15.88 20.78
C SER A 252 18.87 -15.58 22.26
N ILE A 253 20.13 -15.35 22.62
CA ILE A 253 20.60 -15.00 23.96
C ILE A 253 21.60 -13.85 23.80
N LEU A 254 21.54 -12.90 24.72
CA LEU A 254 22.50 -11.79 24.78
C LEU A 254 22.78 -11.37 26.22
N PHE A 255 24.02 -11.02 26.52
CA PHE A 255 24.39 -10.36 27.77
C PHE A 255 24.27 -8.84 27.65
N GLU A 256 23.88 -8.21 28.76
CA GLU A 256 24.08 -6.77 28.93
C GLU A 256 25.59 -6.42 28.87
N ASN A 257 25.96 -5.22 28.42
CA ASN A 257 27.37 -4.84 28.23
C ASN A 257 28.22 -4.92 29.51
N ASN A 258 27.60 -4.79 30.69
CA ASN A 258 28.23 -4.92 32.01
C ASN A 258 28.20 -6.37 32.56
N SER A 259 27.68 -7.32 31.77
CA SER A 259 27.42 -8.73 32.11
C SER A 259 26.55 -9.01 33.35
N GLY A 260 25.83 -8.01 33.86
CA GLY A 260 24.96 -8.17 35.03
C GLY A 260 23.64 -8.88 34.71
N GLN A 261 23.16 -8.77 33.47
CA GLN A 261 21.89 -9.36 33.04
C GLN A 261 22.04 -10.20 31.78
N LEU A 262 21.28 -11.30 31.72
CA LEU A 262 21.11 -12.17 30.57
C LEU A 262 19.72 -11.97 29.98
N ILE A 263 19.64 -11.74 28.68
CA ILE A 263 18.38 -11.52 27.96
C ILE A 263 18.17 -12.71 27.03
N THR A 264 16.99 -13.33 27.10
CA THR A 264 16.64 -14.53 26.34
C THR A 264 15.36 -14.32 25.55
N GLY A 265 15.32 -14.83 24.32
CA GLY A 265 14.18 -14.70 23.40
C GLY A 265 13.66 -16.06 22.95
N GLY A 266 12.39 -16.32 23.21
CA GLY A 266 11.78 -17.63 23.02
C GLY A 266 10.75 -17.72 21.89
N GLN A 267 10.43 -18.96 21.54
CA GLN A 267 9.27 -19.30 20.69
C GLN A 267 7.94 -18.98 21.35
N ASP A 268 7.90 -18.87 22.68
CA ASP A 268 6.74 -18.48 23.48
C ASP A 268 6.31 -17.01 23.27
N ARG A 269 7.03 -16.26 22.42
CA ARG A 269 6.79 -14.86 22.06
C ARG A 269 7.07 -13.90 23.23
N SER A 270 7.89 -14.31 24.18
CA SER A 270 8.33 -13.49 25.28
C SER A 270 9.84 -13.28 25.25
N ILE A 271 10.27 -12.19 25.89
CA ILE A 271 11.68 -11.93 26.18
C ILE A 271 11.82 -11.92 27.68
N LYS A 272 12.80 -12.63 28.22
CA LYS A 272 13.04 -12.71 29.66
C LYS A 272 14.42 -12.18 29.99
N ILE A 273 14.49 -11.44 31.08
CA ILE A 273 15.72 -10.85 31.61
C ILE A 273 16.02 -11.53 32.94
N TRP A 274 17.21 -12.09 33.03
CA TRP A 274 17.70 -12.87 34.17
C TRP A 274 18.91 -12.20 34.78
N ASP A 275 19.07 -12.31 36.09
CA ASP A 275 20.32 -11.95 36.75
C ASP A 275 21.35 -13.06 36.50
N THR A 276 22.52 -12.69 36.00
CA THR A 276 23.58 -13.63 35.60
C THR A 276 24.20 -14.36 36.79
N ASN A 277 24.24 -13.73 37.96
CA ASN A 277 24.88 -14.29 39.14
C ASN A 277 23.95 -15.24 39.90
N THR A 278 22.66 -14.91 39.98
CA THR A 278 21.68 -15.69 40.75
C THR A 278 20.87 -16.66 39.88
N GLY A 279 20.86 -16.47 38.56
CA GLY A 279 19.99 -17.21 37.63
C GLY A 279 18.51 -16.92 37.82
N SER A 280 18.16 -15.87 38.59
CA SER A 280 16.77 -15.52 38.89
C SER A 280 16.14 -14.66 37.80
N LEU A 281 14.83 -14.85 37.57
CA LEU A 281 14.07 -14.04 36.61
C LEU A 281 13.84 -12.64 37.18
N SER A 282 14.43 -11.63 36.55
CA SER A 282 14.24 -10.22 36.91
C SER A 282 12.98 -9.65 36.28
N ARG A 283 12.80 -9.86 34.96
CA ARG A 283 11.65 -9.29 34.22
C ARG A 283 11.26 -10.15 33.03
N THR A 284 9.98 -10.12 32.67
CA THR A 284 9.49 -10.62 31.37
C THR A 284 8.89 -9.46 30.58
N LEU A 285 9.33 -9.30 29.34
CA LEU A 285 8.80 -8.34 28.37
C LEU A 285 7.80 -9.06 27.46
N TYR A 286 6.58 -8.53 27.43
CA TYR A 286 5.49 -9.01 26.58
C TYR A 286 5.22 -8.02 25.44
N GLY A 287 4.51 -8.49 24.41
CA GLY A 287 4.08 -7.66 23.28
C GLY A 287 4.51 -8.17 21.91
N CYS A 288 5.39 -9.18 21.82
CA CYS A 288 5.69 -9.83 20.54
C CYS A 288 4.47 -10.62 20.04
N LEU A 289 4.12 -10.44 18.78
CA LEU A 289 3.04 -11.21 18.13
C LEU A 289 3.53 -12.55 17.53
N GLY A 290 4.85 -12.75 17.42
CA GLY A 290 5.48 -13.95 16.85
C GLY A 290 6.67 -14.42 17.67
N SER A 291 7.24 -15.57 17.29
CA SER A 291 8.44 -16.12 17.93
C SER A 291 9.60 -15.16 17.79
N VAL A 292 10.39 -14.99 18.85
CA VAL A 292 11.61 -14.20 18.80
C VAL A 292 12.68 -15.01 18.09
N LEU A 293 13.18 -14.51 16.96
CA LEU A 293 14.20 -15.18 16.15
C LEU A 293 15.60 -14.63 16.44
N ASP A 294 15.70 -13.35 16.78
CA ASP A 294 16.96 -12.72 17.16
C ASP A 294 16.75 -11.55 18.12
N LEU A 295 17.80 -11.20 18.87
CA LEU A 295 17.79 -10.17 19.89
C LEU A 295 19.06 -9.32 19.81
N THR A 296 18.91 -8.03 20.06
CA THR A 296 20.03 -7.12 20.25
C THR A 296 19.71 -6.08 21.33
N MET A 297 20.75 -5.49 21.89
CA MET A 297 20.68 -4.43 22.89
C MET A 297 21.39 -3.19 22.38
N THR A 298 20.86 -2.03 22.76
CA THR A 298 21.55 -0.77 22.50
C THR A 298 22.80 -0.65 23.38
N HIS A 299 23.83 0.04 22.89
CA HIS A 299 25.12 0.18 23.60
C HIS A 299 24.97 0.84 24.99
N ASP A 300 23.97 1.70 25.15
CA ASP A 300 23.63 2.36 26.41
C ASP A 300 22.78 1.49 27.36
N ASN A 301 22.53 0.21 27.03
CA ASN A 301 21.71 -0.75 27.76
C ASN A 301 20.26 -0.32 28.02
N LYS A 302 19.76 0.71 27.34
CA LYS A 302 18.41 1.24 27.61
C LYS A 302 17.32 0.52 26.83
N SER A 303 17.63 -0.04 25.67
CA SER A 303 16.61 -0.65 24.81
C SER A 303 16.97 -2.05 24.34
N VAL A 304 16.01 -2.97 24.46
CA VAL A 304 16.05 -4.32 23.87
C VAL A 304 15.31 -4.28 22.55
N ILE A 305 15.85 -4.93 21.53
CA ILE A 305 15.21 -5.05 20.23
C ILE A 305 15.09 -6.52 19.86
N ALA A 306 13.89 -6.92 19.45
CA ALA A 306 13.63 -8.28 19.00
C ALA A 306 13.20 -8.33 17.55
N ALA A 307 13.83 -9.23 16.79
CA ALA A 307 13.37 -9.68 15.49
C ALA A 307 12.32 -10.77 15.68
N SER A 308 11.13 -10.55 15.12
CA SER A 308 9.99 -11.47 15.28
C SER A 308 9.68 -12.22 13.98
N SER A 309 9.18 -13.44 14.13
CA SER A 309 8.56 -14.19 13.05
C SER A 309 7.24 -13.57 12.53
N SER A 310 6.73 -12.54 13.21
CA SER A 310 5.53 -11.76 12.81
C SER A 310 5.86 -10.58 11.88
N ASN A 311 6.99 -10.63 11.18
CA ASN A 311 7.45 -9.63 10.20
C ASN A 311 7.80 -8.24 10.76
N ASN A 312 7.74 -8.05 12.07
CA ASN A 312 8.02 -6.77 12.72
C ASN A 312 9.24 -6.88 13.64
N LEU A 313 9.87 -5.74 13.93
CA LEU A 313 10.73 -5.63 15.09
C LEU A 313 10.02 -4.88 16.20
N TYR A 314 10.32 -5.24 17.43
CA TYR A 314 9.78 -4.60 18.62
C TYR A 314 10.95 -4.07 19.44
N VAL A 315 10.80 -2.87 19.95
CA VAL A 315 11.80 -2.19 20.77
C VAL A 315 11.18 -1.90 22.13
N TRP A 316 11.78 -2.41 23.20
CA TRP A 316 11.37 -2.12 24.57
C TRP A 316 12.38 -1.23 25.24
N ASP A 317 11.92 -0.35 26.13
CA ASP A 317 12.76 0.28 27.13
C ASP A 317 12.92 -0.67 28.33
N VAL A 318 14.17 -0.99 28.68
CA VAL A 318 14.53 -1.94 29.75
C VAL A 318 14.00 -1.49 31.10
N ASN A 319 14.11 -0.18 31.39
CA ASN A 319 13.77 0.36 32.71
C ASN A 319 12.25 0.30 32.94
N SER A 320 11.47 0.76 31.97
CA SER A 320 10.01 0.79 32.07
C SER A 320 9.35 -0.54 31.69
N GLY A 321 10.03 -1.40 30.92
CA GLY A 321 9.47 -2.64 30.37
C GLY A 321 8.40 -2.41 29.30
N ARG A 322 8.23 -1.17 28.82
CA ARG A 322 7.20 -0.81 27.84
C ARG A 322 7.76 -0.86 26.42
N VAL A 323 6.92 -1.24 25.47
CA VAL A 323 7.23 -1.14 24.03
C VAL A 323 7.36 0.33 23.67
N ARG A 324 8.55 0.73 23.22
CA ARG A 324 8.88 2.07 22.73
C ARG A 324 8.52 2.22 21.25
N HIS A 325 8.89 1.24 20.44
CA HIS A 325 8.61 1.24 19.00
C HIS A 325 8.19 -0.15 18.53
N THR A 326 7.28 -0.18 17.55
CA THR A 326 7.04 -1.35 16.70
C THR A 326 7.45 -0.96 15.29
N LEU A 327 8.58 -1.49 14.84
CA LEU A 327 9.17 -1.18 13.53
C LEU A 327 8.51 -2.08 12.48
N THR A 328 7.56 -1.49 11.75
CA THR A 328 6.80 -2.16 10.69
C THR A 328 7.39 -1.84 9.32
N GLY A 329 7.53 -2.83 8.45
CA GLY A 329 7.95 -2.59 7.07
C GLY A 329 8.54 -3.81 6.34
N HIS A 330 8.96 -4.85 7.07
CA HIS A 330 9.26 -6.14 6.47
C HIS A 330 7.97 -6.87 6.10
N THR A 331 8.01 -7.69 5.05
CA THR A 331 6.84 -8.43 4.55
C THR A 331 6.88 -9.92 4.88
N ASP A 332 7.99 -10.41 5.43
CA ASP A 332 8.19 -11.78 5.90
C ASP A 332 9.01 -11.77 7.21
N LYS A 333 9.21 -12.94 7.83
CA LYS A 333 9.86 -13.12 9.13
C LYS A 333 11.21 -12.41 9.19
N VAL A 334 11.43 -11.67 10.27
CA VAL A 334 12.70 -10.98 10.53
C VAL A 334 13.65 -11.96 11.18
N CYS A 335 14.72 -12.32 10.48
CA CYS A 335 15.64 -13.38 10.89
C CYS A 335 16.78 -12.90 11.77
N ALA A 336 17.20 -11.64 11.62
CA ALA A 336 18.36 -11.11 12.33
C ALA A 336 18.22 -9.62 12.60
N VAL A 337 18.81 -9.14 13.70
CA VAL A 337 18.82 -7.73 14.09
C VAL A 337 20.11 -7.38 14.82
N ASP A 338 20.65 -6.20 14.56
CA ASP A 338 21.81 -5.67 15.31
C ASP A 338 21.73 -4.15 15.44
N VAL A 339 22.43 -3.60 16.42
CA VAL A 339 22.55 -2.17 16.73
C VAL A 339 23.99 -1.71 16.54
N SER A 340 24.17 -0.49 16.03
CA SER A 340 25.49 0.10 15.84
C SER A 340 26.22 0.21 17.18
N LYS A 341 27.49 -0.20 17.21
CA LYS A 341 28.31 -0.20 18.43
C LYS A 341 28.78 1.20 18.85
N ILE A 342 28.78 2.16 17.91
CA ILE A 342 29.14 3.56 18.17
C ILE A 342 27.92 4.38 18.62
N SER A 343 26.73 4.06 18.11
CA SER A 343 25.54 4.86 18.33
C SER A 343 24.30 3.99 18.56
N SER A 344 23.58 4.23 19.67
CA SER A 344 22.27 3.64 19.95
C SER A 344 21.14 4.13 19.00
N ARG A 345 21.46 4.81 17.90
CA ARG A 345 20.50 5.38 16.95
C ARG A 345 20.13 4.44 15.82
N HIS A 346 21.12 3.77 15.24
CA HIS A 346 20.93 2.99 14.01
C HIS A 346 20.81 1.50 14.32
N VAL A 347 19.78 0.89 13.75
CA VAL A 347 19.49 -0.54 13.86
C VAL A 347 19.39 -1.11 12.47
N VAL A 348 19.91 -2.30 12.25
CA VAL A 348 19.68 -3.04 11.02
C VAL A 348 18.91 -4.30 11.29
N SER A 349 18.07 -4.67 10.35
CA SER A 349 17.35 -5.94 10.36
C SER A 349 17.40 -6.60 9.00
N ALA A 350 17.43 -7.92 8.99
CA ALA A 350 17.27 -8.73 7.78
C ALA A 350 16.06 -9.63 7.93
N ALA A 351 15.34 -9.80 6.84
CA ALA A 351 14.18 -10.66 6.79
C ALA A 351 14.22 -11.61 5.58
N TYR A 352 13.33 -12.59 5.61
CA TYR A 352 13.12 -13.54 4.51
C TYR A 352 12.40 -12.92 3.29
N ASP A 353 12.07 -11.62 3.37
CA ASP A 353 11.59 -10.81 2.24
C ASP A 353 12.71 -10.36 1.29
N ARG A 354 13.94 -10.81 1.55
CA ARG A 354 15.18 -10.47 0.83
C ARG A 354 15.56 -8.99 0.92
N THR A 355 15.24 -8.36 2.05
CA THR A 355 15.65 -7.00 2.34
C THR A 355 16.44 -6.91 3.65
N ILE A 356 17.38 -5.97 3.67
CA ILE A 356 17.98 -5.43 4.89
C ILE A 356 17.44 -4.02 5.06
N LYS A 357 16.88 -3.71 6.22
CA LYS A 357 16.37 -2.38 6.54
C LYS A 357 17.23 -1.73 7.60
N VAL A 358 17.56 -0.46 7.38
CA VAL A 358 18.21 0.40 8.36
C VAL A 358 17.14 1.26 9.00
N TRP A 359 17.06 1.25 10.32
CA TRP A 359 16.08 1.98 11.12
C TRP A 359 16.76 3.04 11.95
N ASP A 360 16.05 4.13 12.15
CA ASP A 360 16.44 5.19 13.07
C ASP A 360 15.57 5.09 14.33
N LEU A 361 16.13 4.61 15.43
CA LEU A 361 15.43 4.42 16.70
C LEU A 361 14.95 5.73 17.34
N GLN A 362 15.56 6.87 17.00
CA GLN A 362 15.11 8.14 17.53
C GLN A 362 13.79 8.56 16.86
N LYS A 363 13.65 8.25 15.57
CA LYS A 363 12.47 8.62 14.78
C LYS A 363 11.44 7.51 14.66
N GLY A 364 11.83 6.25 14.86
CA GLY A 364 10.96 5.08 14.80
C GLY A 364 10.60 4.61 13.38
N TYR A 365 11.33 5.03 12.34
CA TYR A 365 11.04 4.63 10.96
C TYR A 365 12.28 4.13 10.21
N CYS A 366 12.03 3.39 9.12
CA CYS A 366 13.05 2.89 8.21
C CYS A 366 13.65 4.04 7.40
N ILE A 367 14.97 4.21 7.44
CA ILE A 367 15.70 5.26 6.70
C ILE A 367 16.33 4.74 5.40
N ASN A 368 16.63 3.44 5.32
CA ASN A 368 17.21 2.85 4.11
C ASN A 368 16.74 1.39 3.95
N THR A 369 16.52 0.94 2.72
CA THR A 369 16.17 -0.45 2.40
C THR A 369 17.12 -0.95 1.32
N ILE A 370 17.88 -1.98 1.66
CA ILE A 370 18.83 -2.67 0.78
C ILE A 370 18.14 -3.96 0.30
N ILE A 371 18.10 -4.16 -1.01
CA ILE A 371 17.45 -5.31 -1.63
C ILE A 371 18.54 -6.22 -2.20
N PHE A 372 18.37 -7.52 -2.04
CA PHE A 372 19.29 -8.53 -2.58
C PHE A 372 18.53 -9.76 -3.08
N HIS A 373 19.25 -10.69 -3.71
CA HIS A 373 18.65 -11.82 -4.42
C HIS A 373 18.49 -13.08 -3.54
N SER A 374 19.30 -13.24 -2.50
CA SER A 374 19.34 -14.42 -1.63
C SER A 374 18.99 -14.08 -0.18
N ASN A 375 18.14 -14.87 0.48
CA ASN A 375 17.74 -14.60 1.86
C ASN A 375 18.94 -14.42 2.81
N CYS A 376 18.82 -13.47 3.75
CA CYS A 376 19.82 -13.18 4.75
C CYS A 376 19.40 -13.78 6.10
N ASN A 377 20.26 -14.63 6.69
CA ASN A 377 19.98 -15.33 7.94
C ASN A 377 20.62 -14.66 9.16
N ALA A 378 21.69 -13.89 8.94
CA ALA A 378 22.49 -13.28 9.98
C ALA A 378 23.09 -11.96 9.49
N LEU A 379 23.24 -11.00 10.39
CA LEU A 379 23.85 -9.71 10.10
C LEU A 379 24.60 -9.21 11.34
N CYS A 380 25.56 -8.32 11.13
CA CYS A 380 26.15 -7.53 12.21
C CYS A 380 26.63 -6.18 11.67
N PHE A 381 26.68 -5.18 12.54
CA PHE A 381 27.44 -3.97 12.25
C PHE A 381 28.94 -4.23 12.37
N SER A 382 29.75 -3.47 11.64
CA SER A 382 31.18 -3.28 11.92
C SER A 382 31.39 -2.30 13.08
N MET A 383 32.57 -2.32 13.68
CA MET A 383 32.90 -1.41 14.78
C MET A 383 32.96 0.06 14.38
N ASP A 384 33.19 0.37 13.11
CA ASP A 384 33.14 1.74 12.57
C ASP A 384 31.70 2.31 12.48
N GLY A 385 30.68 1.48 12.66
CA GLY A 385 29.27 1.85 12.54
C GLY A 385 28.84 2.32 11.14
N GLN A 386 29.66 2.13 10.11
CA GLN A 386 29.42 2.55 8.72
C GLN A 386 29.12 1.38 7.77
N THR A 387 29.54 0.17 8.14
CA THR A 387 29.41 -1.03 7.32
C THR A 387 28.49 -2.08 7.98
N ILE A 388 27.74 -2.82 7.15
CA ILE A 388 26.92 -3.96 7.57
C ILE A 388 27.52 -5.21 6.94
N CYS A 389 27.81 -6.22 7.76
CA CYS A 389 28.14 -7.56 7.29
C CYS A 389 26.87 -8.41 7.28
N SER A 390 26.64 -9.15 6.20
CA SER A 390 25.42 -9.95 6.02
C SER A 390 25.73 -11.35 5.48
N GLY A 391 25.08 -12.34 6.08
CA GLY A 391 25.31 -13.76 5.84
C GLY A 391 24.10 -14.37 5.17
N HIS A 392 24.31 -14.83 3.95
CA HIS A 392 23.23 -15.23 3.07
C HIS A 392 23.07 -16.75 2.95
N VAL A 393 21.88 -17.17 2.52
CA VAL A 393 21.54 -18.58 2.28
C VAL A 393 22.32 -19.18 1.11
N ASP A 394 22.84 -18.35 0.20
CA ASP A 394 23.71 -18.76 -0.90
C ASP A 394 25.15 -19.07 -0.48
N GLY A 395 25.50 -18.87 0.80
CA GLY A 395 26.83 -19.11 1.34
C GLY A 395 27.76 -17.89 1.28
N ASN A 396 27.28 -16.76 0.76
CA ASN A 396 28.11 -15.56 0.61
C ASN A 396 27.99 -14.62 1.81
N LEU A 397 29.14 -14.02 2.16
CA LEU A 397 29.26 -12.89 3.06
C LEU A 397 29.31 -11.62 2.22
N ARG A 398 28.42 -10.66 2.50
CA ARG A 398 28.34 -9.38 1.80
C ARG A 398 28.50 -8.22 2.77
N LEU A 399 29.31 -7.24 2.37
CA LEU A 399 29.53 -6.00 3.12
C LEU A 399 28.83 -4.84 2.42
N TRP A 400 28.06 -4.06 3.17
CA TRP A 400 27.23 -2.98 2.65
C TRP A 400 27.55 -1.67 3.34
N ASN A 401 27.58 -0.58 2.57
CA ASN A 401 27.67 0.75 3.13
C ASN A 401 26.28 1.21 3.60
N ILE A 402 26.13 1.58 4.87
CA ILE A 402 24.83 1.96 5.47
C ILE A 402 24.23 3.21 4.80
N GLN A 403 25.07 4.22 4.53
CA GLN A 403 24.61 5.52 4.03
C GLN A 403 24.12 5.42 2.59
N THR A 404 24.85 4.69 1.75
CA THR A 404 24.55 4.58 0.32
C THR A 404 23.67 3.38 -0.03
N GLY A 405 23.62 2.37 0.85
CA GLY A 405 22.97 1.08 0.59
C GLY A 405 23.66 0.24 -0.50
N LYS A 406 24.87 0.62 -0.92
CA LYS A 406 25.61 -0.09 -1.98
C LYS A 406 26.45 -1.23 -1.39
N LEU A 407 26.57 -2.29 -2.18
CA LEU A 407 27.49 -3.40 -1.91
C LEU A 407 28.92 -2.88 -2.03
N ILE A 408 29.72 -3.10 -1.00
CA ILE A 408 31.16 -2.79 -0.96
C ILE A 408 31.93 -3.98 -1.53
N SER A 409 31.64 -5.17 -1.02
CA SER A 409 32.34 -6.40 -1.37
C SER A 409 31.49 -7.64 -1.07
N GLU A 410 31.84 -8.73 -1.76
CA GLU A 410 31.20 -10.03 -1.64
C GLU A 410 32.25 -11.13 -1.63
N VAL A 411 32.12 -12.06 -0.68
CA VAL A 411 33.07 -13.14 -0.45
C VAL A 411 32.30 -14.45 -0.31
N ALA A 412 32.75 -15.51 -0.99
CA ALA A 412 32.22 -16.84 -0.82
C ALA A 412 32.73 -17.41 0.52
N ALA A 413 31.90 -17.32 1.56
CA ALA A 413 32.31 -17.71 2.92
C ALA A 413 32.10 -19.19 3.19
N HIS A 414 31.02 -19.78 2.66
CA HIS A 414 30.63 -21.15 2.91
C HIS A 414 30.09 -21.82 1.65
N SER A 415 30.16 -23.16 1.62
CA SER A 415 29.59 -23.96 0.52
C SER A 415 28.07 -24.14 0.63
N GLN A 416 27.52 -23.83 1.80
CA GLN A 416 26.09 -23.87 2.12
C GLN A 416 25.68 -22.59 2.85
N ALA A 417 24.39 -22.47 3.19
CA ALA A 417 23.83 -21.31 3.87
C ALA A 417 24.65 -20.87 5.10
N VAL A 418 24.92 -19.56 5.17
CA VAL A 418 25.44 -18.92 6.37
C VAL A 418 24.34 -18.91 7.43
N THR A 419 24.69 -19.30 8.65
CA THR A 419 23.78 -19.47 9.78
C THR A 419 23.98 -18.43 10.88
N SER A 420 25.20 -17.95 11.10
CA SER A 420 25.49 -16.83 12.00
C SER A 420 26.69 -16.01 11.56
N ILE A 421 26.70 -14.76 12.04
CA ILE A 421 27.80 -13.83 11.94
C ILE A 421 28.02 -13.24 13.33
N SER A 422 29.27 -13.17 13.77
CA SER A 422 29.67 -12.47 15.00
C SER A 422 30.91 -11.64 14.72
N LEU A 423 30.92 -10.38 15.16
CA LEU A 423 32.08 -9.50 15.07
C LEU A 423 32.97 -9.67 16.30
N SER A 424 34.28 -9.61 16.12
CA SER A 424 35.26 -9.49 17.21
C SER A 424 35.18 -8.14 17.91
N ARG A 425 35.70 -8.04 19.14
CA ARG A 425 35.60 -6.78 19.89
C ARG A 425 36.56 -5.70 19.40
N ASN A 426 37.70 -6.09 18.84
CA ASN A 426 38.59 -5.17 18.12
C ASN A 426 38.02 -4.72 16.76
N GLY A 427 37.00 -5.41 16.24
CA GLY A 427 36.39 -5.11 14.95
C GLY A 427 37.23 -5.50 13.72
N ASP A 428 38.33 -6.21 13.91
CA ASP A 428 39.20 -6.66 12.82
C ASP A 428 38.72 -7.96 12.18
N THR A 429 38.04 -8.82 12.94
CA THR A 429 37.65 -10.15 12.47
C THR A 429 36.15 -10.41 12.56
N VAL A 430 35.64 -11.17 11.61
CA VAL A 430 34.25 -11.63 11.54
C VAL A 430 34.24 -13.14 11.54
N LEU A 431 33.55 -13.73 12.51
CA LEU A 431 33.24 -15.14 12.55
C LEU A 431 31.98 -15.41 11.72
N THR A 432 32.09 -16.25 10.70
CA THR A 432 30.94 -16.79 9.95
C THR A 432 30.78 -18.28 10.25
N SER A 433 29.53 -18.72 10.44
CA SER A 433 29.22 -20.14 10.64
C SER A 433 28.28 -20.64 9.56
N GLY A 434 28.59 -21.77 8.94
CA GLY A 434 27.83 -22.31 7.81
C GLY A 434 27.15 -23.65 8.10
N ARG A 435 26.14 -23.98 7.28
CA ARG A 435 25.48 -25.29 7.34
C ARG A 435 26.37 -26.45 6.90
N ASP A 436 27.50 -26.13 6.27
CA ASP A 436 28.61 -27.05 5.99
C ASP A 436 29.38 -27.50 7.26
N ASN A 437 28.98 -27.03 8.44
CA ASN A 437 29.56 -27.33 9.75
C ASN A 437 31.00 -26.83 9.89
N ILE A 438 31.27 -25.71 9.24
CA ILE A 438 32.54 -25.00 9.29
C ILE A 438 32.29 -23.63 9.92
N HIS A 439 33.27 -23.16 10.70
CA HIS A 439 33.32 -21.79 11.17
C HIS A 439 34.56 -21.11 10.59
N ASN A 440 34.37 -20.07 9.79
CA ASN A 440 35.44 -19.32 9.16
C ASN A 440 35.62 -17.98 9.85
N LEU A 441 36.86 -17.55 9.98
CA LEU A 441 37.21 -16.22 10.48
C LEU A 441 37.80 -15.41 9.35
N PHE A 442 37.16 -14.29 9.07
CA PHE A 442 37.54 -13.36 8.03
C PHE A 442 38.13 -12.11 8.67
N ASP A 443 39.27 -11.65 8.17
CA ASP A 443 39.70 -10.28 8.44
C ASP A 443 38.84 -9.33 7.59
N ILE A 444 38.24 -8.32 8.21
CA ILE A 444 37.34 -7.38 7.53
C ILE A 444 38.09 -6.52 6.51
N ARG A 445 39.36 -6.22 6.78
CA ARG A 445 40.15 -5.32 5.94
C ARG A 445 40.61 -6.00 4.66
N SER A 446 41.09 -7.22 4.76
CA SER A 446 41.58 -8.01 3.62
C SER A 446 40.51 -8.91 2.99
N LEU A 447 39.44 -9.25 3.74
CA LEU A 447 38.42 -10.24 3.38
C LEU A 447 38.97 -11.64 3.11
N GLU A 448 40.15 -11.93 3.66
CA GLU A 448 40.78 -13.23 3.59
C GLU A 448 40.39 -14.09 4.80
N VAL A 449 40.38 -15.42 4.61
CA VAL A 449 40.13 -16.37 5.69
C VAL A 449 41.40 -16.49 6.54
N CYS A 450 41.35 -15.96 7.77
CA CYS A 450 42.43 -16.09 8.75
C CYS A 450 42.53 -17.53 9.28
N SER A 451 41.38 -18.16 9.54
CA SER A 451 41.35 -19.54 10.03
C SER A 451 40.01 -20.21 9.75
N THR A 452 40.06 -21.52 9.55
CA THR A 452 38.90 -22.38 9.35
C THR A 452 38.82 -23.41 10.47
N LEU A 453 37.78 -23.33 11.29
CA LEU A 453 37.53 -24.22 12.41
C LEU A 453 36.51 -25.29 12.02
N ARG A 454 36.87 -26.55 12.22
CA ARG A 454 36.01 -27.71 11.93
C ARG A 454 36.26 -28.81 12.95
N ALA A 455 35.20 -29.52 13.33
CA ALA A 455 35.30 -30.71 14.16
C ALA A 455 34.47 -31.86 13.59
N THR A 456 34.94 -33.10 13.74
CA THR A 456 34.30 -34.31 13.19
C THR A 456 32.94 -34.62 13.81
N GLY A 457 32.63 -34.06 14.99
CA GLY A 457 31.36 -34.20 15.69
C GLY A 457 30.47 -32.95 15.70
N ASN A 458 31.00 -31.77 15.37
CA ASN A 458 30.21 -30.54 15.40
C ASN A 458 29.26 -30.52 14.19
N ARG A 459 27.96 -30.45 14.48
CA ARG A 459 26.94 -30.23 13.46
C ARG A 459 26.09 -29.05 13.87
N VAL A 460 26.05 -28.02 13.03
CA VAL A 460 25.15 -26.89 13.23
C VAL A 460 23.72 -27.40 13.43
N ALA A 461 23.01 -26.91 14.45
CA ALA A 461 21.68 -27.41 14.81
C ALA A 461 20.58 -26.96 13.85
N SER A 462 20.68 -25.74 13.31
CA SER A 462 19.61 -25.06 12.56
C SER A 462 20.19 -24.04 11.60
N ASN A 463 19.40 -23.57 10.63
CA ASN A 463 19.78 -22.46 9.75
C ASN A 463 19.93 -21.11 10.49
N TRP A 464 19.50 -21.05 11.74
CA TRP A 464 19.62 -19.87 12.61
C TRP A 464 20.47 -20.14 13.86
N SER A 465 21.33 -21.16 13.83
CA SER A 465 22.20 -21.40 14.98
C SER A 465 23.18 -20.24 15.14
N ARG A 466 23.35 -19.72 16.36
CA ARG A 466 24.25 -18.59 16.63
C ARG A 466 25.51 -19.05 17.36
N SER A 467 26.65 -18.92 16.68
CA SER A 467 27.98 -19.03 17.29
C SER A 467 28.47 -17.66 17.74
N CYS A 468 29.35 -17.60 18.74
CA CYS A 468 29.90 -16.35 19.26
C CYS A 468 31.43 -16.42 19.45
N LEU A 469 32.06 -15.25 19.38
CA LEU A 469 33.45 -15.02 19.75
C LEU A 469 33.57 -14.68 21.24
N SER A 470 34.69 -15.03 21.85
CA SER A 470 35.05 -14.52 23.17
C SER A 470 35.50 -13.04 23.06
N PRO A 471 35.33 -12.22 24.10
CA PRO A 471 35.66 -10.79 24.05
C PRO A 471 37.13 -10.45 23.81
N ASP A 472 38.03 -11.38 24.12
CA ASP A 472 39.48 -11.31 23.92
C ASP A 472 39.93 -11.93 22.59
N ASP A 473 38.97 -12.36 21.74
CA ASP A 473 39.19 -12.99 20.44
C ASP A 473 40.06 -14.25 20.46
N ASN A 474 40.23 -14.88 21.63
CA ASN A 474 41.02 -16.11 21.79
C ASN A 474 40.21 -17.37 21.53
N TYR A 475 38.89 -17.33 21.72
CA TYR A 475 38.02 -18.50 21.64
C TYR A 475 36.78 -18.28 20.79
N VAL A 476 36.34 -19.36 20.16
CA VAL A 476 35.05 -19.43 19.46
C VAL A 476 34.19 -20.45 20.19
N ALA A 477 32.93 -20.11 20.48
CA ALA A 477 31.94 -21.05 20.98
C ALA A 477 30.86 -21.30 19.92
N SER A 478 30.48 -22.57 19.73
CA SER A 478 29.40 -22.95 18.84
C SER A 478 28.63 -24.15 19.36
N GLY A 479 27.30 -24.03 19.27
CA GLY A 479 26.36 -25.08 19.63
C GLY A 479 26.17 -26.12 18.53
N SER A 480 26.05 -27.38 18.93
CA SER A 480 25.88 -28.50 18.01
C SER A 480 24.54 -29.22 18.20
N ALA A 481 24.15 -29.95 17.16
CA ALA A 481 22.91 -30.72 17.07
C ALA A 481 22.85 -31.90 18.05
N ASP A 482 24.00 -32.35 18.55
CA ASP A 482 24.13 -33.39 19.57
C ASP A 482 23.88 -32.88 21.00
N GLY A 483 23.62 -31.58 21.19
CA GLY A 483 23.47 -30.95 22.50
C GLY A 483 24.79 -30.54 23.15
N SER A 484 25.91 -30.71 22.45
CA SER A 484 27.22 -30.26 22.90
C SER A 484 27.46 -28.79 22.52
N LEU A 485 28.16 -28.06 23.37
CA LEU A 485 28.74 -26.76 23.08
C LEU A 485 30.25 -26.95 22.94
N TYR A 486 30.79 -26.67 21.75
CA TYR A 486 32.21 -26.81 21.44
C TYR A 486 32.90 -25.46 21.56
N ILE A 487 34.11 -25.46 22.12
CA ILE A 487 34.94 -24.26 22.28
C ILE A 487 36.28 -24.50 21.60
N TRP A 488 36.59 -23.68 20.60
CA TRP A 488 37.86 -23.71 19.87
C TRP A 488 38.79 -22.62 20.37
N SER A 489 40.08 -22.90 20.37
CA SER A 489 41.12 -21.88 20.51
C SER A 489 41.55 -21.38 19.15
N MET A 490 41.50 -20.07 18.95
CA MET A 490 41.89 -19.39 17.73
C MET A 490 43.37 -19.63 17.38
N SER A 491 44.24 -19.57 18.37
CA SER A 491 45.69 -19.78 18.20
C SER A 491 46.08 -21.21 17.79
N LYS A 492 45.28 -22.22 18.17
CA LYS A 492 45.55 -23.64 17.92
C LYS A 492 44.69 -24.22 16.80
N ALA A 493 43.64 -23.51 16.41
CA ALA A 493 42.60 -23.97 15.50
C ALA A 493 41.97 -25.34 15.87
N ASP A 494 41.95 -25.67 17.17
CA ASP A 494 41.47 -26.96 17.68
C ASP A 494 40.54 -26.77 18.89
N ILE A 495 39.74 -27.81 19.19
CA ILE A 495 38.80 -27.82 20.31
C ILE A 495 39.60 -27.89 21.63
N VAL A 496 39.34 -26.94 22.52
CA VAL A 496 39.90 -26.92 23.88
C VAL A 496 38.92 -27.47 24.90
N SER A 497 37.61 -27.28 24.70
CA SER A 497 36.59 -27.79 25.62
C SER A 497 35.33 -28.20 24.88
N THR A 498 34.66 -29.22 25.40
CA THR A 498 33.34 -29.68 24.93
C THR A 498 32.42 -29.81 26.14
N LEU A 499 31.38 -28.98 26.17
CA LEU A 499 30.44 -28.87 27.27
C LEU A 499 29.14 -29.61 26.90
N LYS A 500 28.70 -30.55 27.73
CA LYS A 500 27.58 -31.47 27.42
C LYS A 500 26.52 -31.51 28.52
N GLU A 501 25.71 -30.47 28.61
CA GLU A 501 24.58 -30.40 29.57
C GLU A 501 23.21 -30.33 28.90
N HIS A 502 23.14 -29.91 27.64
CA HIS A 502 21.89 -29.88 26.90
C HIS A 502 21.57 -31.27 26.36
N THR A 503 20.30 -31.66 26.48
CA THR A 503 19.79 -32.94 25.97
C THR A 503 19.25 -32.81 24.54
N THR A 504 19.13 -31.58 24.04
CA THR A 504 18.60 -31.26 22.70
C THR A 504 19.55 -30.31 21.96
N PRO A 505 19.39 -30.14 20.64
CA PRO A 505 20.26 -29.29 19.84
C PRO A 505 20.44 -27.89 20.43
N VAL A 506 21.68 -27.45 20.59
CA VAL A 506 22.01 -26.09 21.04
C VAL A 506 21.78 -25.12 19.88
N LEU A 507 20.89 -24.15 20.06
CA LEU A 507 20.50 -23.20 19.03
C LEU A 507 21.36 -21.94 19.06
N CYS A 508 21.72 -21.42 20.22
CA CYS A 508 22.55 -20.22 20.29
C CYS A 508 23.46 -20.24 21.50
N CYS A 509 24.58 -19.54 21.39
CA CYS A 509 25.45 -19.22 22.51
C CYS A 509 25.89 -17.75 22.43
N SER A 510 26.17 -17.18 23.60
CA SER A 510 26.64 -15.80 23.73
C SER A 510 27.68 -15.74 24.84
N TRP A 511 28.79 -15.05 24.58
CA TRP A 511 29.83 -14.82 25.58
C TRP A 511 29.58 -13.47 26.26
N SER A 512 29.69 -13.43 27.59
CA SER A 512 29.67 -12.16 28.33
C SER A 512 30.79 -11.23 27.87
N GLY A 513 30.50 -9.92 27.77
CA GLY A 513 31.47 -8.89 27.39
C GLY A 513 32.67 -8.73 28.33
N LEU A 514 32.63 -9.31 29.53
CA LEU A 514 33.75 -9.35 30.50
C LEU A 514 34.52 -10.68 30.49
N GLY A 515 34.29 -11.56 29.52
CA GLY A 515 34.98 -12.85 29.39
C GLY A 515 34.36 -13.97 30.25
N LYS A 516 33.49 -13.65 31.21
CA LYS A 516 32.66 -14.60 32.00
C LYS A 516 31.30 -13.98 32.34
N PRO A 517 30.19 -14.75 32.37
CA PRO A 517 30.03 -16.17 31.98
C PRO A 517 29.74 -16.38 30.47
N LEU A 518 29.77 -17.64 29.99
CA LEU A 518 29.25 -18.05 28.69
C LEU A 518 27.81 -18.56 28.87
N ALA A 519 26.90 -18.25 27.96
CA ALA A 519 25.53 -18.79 28.00
C ALA A 519 25.21 -19.57 26.73
N SER A 520 24.39 -20.61 26.85
CA SER A 520 23.87 -21.39 25.72
C SER A 520 22.40 -21.74 25.89
N ALA A 521 21.66 -21.81 24.79
CA ALA A 521 20.26 -22.22 24.75
C ALA A 521 20.05 -23.41 23.84
N ASP A 522 19.08 -24.25 24.20
CA ASP A 522 18.65 -25.36 23.37
C ASP A 522 17.25 -25.19 22.74
N LYS A 523 16.90 -26.18 21.92
CA LYS A 523 15.64 -26.25 21.19
C LYS A 523 14.41 -26.45 22.10
N ASN A 524 14.59 -26.87 23.34
CA ASN A 524 13.51 -27.04 24.30
C ASN A 524 13.32 -25.82 25.22
N GLY A 525 14.14 -24.78 25.08
CA GLY A 525 14.01 -23.55 25.87
C GLY A 525 14.80 -23.56 27.17
N TYR A 526 15.70 -24.54 27.36
CA TYR A 526 16.64 -24.51 28.47
C TYR A 526 17.83 -23.63 28.15
N VAL A 527 18.21 -22.81 29.12
CA VAL A 527 19.38 -21.94 29.08
C VAL A 527 20.36 -22.40 30.13
N CYS A 528 21.60 -22.67 29.73
CA CYS A 528 22.71 -22.99 30.63
C CYS A 528 23.69 -21.82 30.68
N THR A 529 24.17 -21.49 31.89
CA THR A 529 25.25 -20.52 32.10
C THR A 529 26.49 -21.25 32.59
N TRP A 530 27.64 -20.91 32.03
CA TRP A 530 28.92 -21.60 32.18
C TRP A 530 29.98 -20.64 32.71
N THR A 531 30.84 -21.11 33.62
CA THR A 531 31.98 -20.34 34.14
C THR A 531 33.30 -21.09 34.14
#